data_AF-A0A2D5YMQ7-F1
#
_entry.id   AF-A0A2D5YMQ7-F1
#
_cell.length_a   1.000
_cell.length_b   1.000
_cell.length_c   1.000
_cell.angle_alpha   90.00
_cell.angle_beta   90.00
_cell.angle_gamma   90.00
#
_symmetry.space_group_name_H-M   'P 1'
#
loop_
_entity.id
_entity.type
_entity.pdbx_description
1 polymer ?
#
loop_
_entity_poly.entity_id
_entity_poly.type
_entity_poly.pdbx_seq_one_letter_code
_entity_poly.pdbx_strand_id
1 'polypeptide(L)'
;MNELYDKLILRVIFAVLVCFMIYIYKQAHLVLYPSIKHQLLKKFFPSKNSTDTIHLFARIIGLGLIFSDFHINLSSGIGVAFMAMMIESLIIIALYLGSIYIIESVTLYNFEYADEILRRKNYSYSVICFSHSIGLALLINTIVKVSQGSLIIIFFLWLFSMVLIGFGAKSFPLLSKLSFNRLLVQKNIAIAFSYTGFFWGQCLIISSAFDHTLTDIRWYSIQVITKIILSLIIIPIFMKALVFIFNIQNEVPTTTDKNGVISSDVEIGYGIYEGAIIFTTCFLTTVITGQITFGSFYPTY
;
A
#
# COMPACT_ATOMS: atom_id res chain seq x y z
N MET A 1 23.93 33.38 9.14
CA MET A 1 22.71 33.31 9.99
C MET A 1 21.43 33.13 9.16
N ASN A 2 21.19 33.88 8.07
CA ASN A 2 19.98 33.75 7.24
C ASN A 2 19.68 32.31 6.79
N GLU A 3 20.67 31.57 6.29
CA GLU A 3 20.44 30.20 5.77
C GLU A 3 19.90 29.20 6.81
N LEU A 4 20.25 29.39 8.10
CA LEU A 4 19.79 28.53 9.19
C LEU A 4 18.37 28.88 9.62
N TYR A 5 18.04 30.17 9.64
CA TYR A 5 16.67 30.65 9.84
C TYR A 5 15.76 30.27 8.68
N ASP A 6 16.22 30.37 7.43
CA ASP A 6 15.47 30.00 6.24
C ASP A 6 15.11 28.51 6.24
N LYS A 7 16.07 27.63 6.60
CA LYS A 7 15.82 26.19 6.76
C LYS A 7 14.82 25.89 7.88
N LEU A 8 14.86 26.65 8.99
CA LEU A 8 13.93 26.47 10.11
C LEU A 8 12.51 26.93 9.74
N ILE A 9 12.39 28.11 9.13
CA ILE A 9 11.12 28.66 8.63
C ILE A 9 10.49 27.69 7.61
N LEU A 10 11.29 27.17 6.68
CA LEU A 10 10.84 26.19 5.69
C LEU A 10 10.28 24.92 6.33
N ARG A 11 10.90 24.40 7.40
CA ARG A 11 10.40 23.23 8.14
C ARG A 11 9.10 23.51 8.86
N VAL A 12 8.94 24.70 9.46
CA VAL A 12 7.68 25.12 10.07
C VAL A 12 6.58 25.22 9.02
N ILE A 13 6.88 25.84 7.87
CA ILE A 13 5.94 25.94 6.74
C ILE A 13 5.57 24.55 6.23
N PHE A 14 6.54 23.64 6.09
CA PHE A 14 6.28 22.25 5.69
C PHE A 14 5.38 21.52 6.67
N ALA A 15 5.62 21.68 7.98
CA ALA A 15 4.75 21.10 9.01
C ALA A 15 3.31 21.65 8.91
N VAL A 16 3.15 22.95 8.73
CA VAL A 16 1.84 23.58 8.51
C VAL A 16 1.18 23.04 7.24
N LEU A 17 1.94 22.86 6.16
CA LEU A 17 1.45 22.27 4.91
C LEU A 17 0.98 20.83 5.13
N VAL A 18 1.74 19.99 5.83
CA VAL A 18 1.33 18.61 6.15
C VAL A 18 0.04 18.61 6.98
N CYS A 19 -0.07 19.47 8.00
CA CYS A 19 -1.31 19.62 8.76
C CYS A 19 -2.49 20.07 7.88
N PHE A 20 -2.26 21.02 6.96
CA PHE A 20 -3.27 21.47 6.01
C PHE A 20 -3.69 20.34 5.04
N MET A 21 -2.75 19.50 4.61
CA MET A 21 -3.03 18.35 3.76
C MET A 21 -3.82 17.27 4.49
N ILE A 22 -3.54 17.00 5.76
CA ILE A 22 -4.36 16.11 6.60
C ILE A 22 -5.78 16.67 6.74
N TYR A 23 -5.91 17.99 6.86
CA TYR A 23 -7.22 18.65 6.88
C TYR A 23 -7.97 18.49 5.54
N ILE A 24 -7.31 18.69 4.40
CA ILE A 24 -7.89 18.42 3.07
C ILE A 24 -8.35 16.97 2.97
N TYR A 25 -7.49 16.02 3.39
CA TYR A 25 -7.83 14.61 3.38
C TYR A 25 -9.09 14.31 4.21
N LYS A 26 -9.23 14.91 5.40
CA LYS A 26 -10.45 14.77 6.22
C LYS A 26 -11.71 15.16 5.44
N GLN A 27 -11.65 16.22 4.63
CA GLN A 27 -12.77 16.64 3.79
C GLN A 27 -12.97 15.70 2.59
N ALA A 28 -11.89 15.31 1.92
CA ALA A 28 -11.95 14.38 0.79
C ALA A 28 -12.51 13.01 1.20
N HIS A 29 -12.18 12.53 2.41
CA HIS A 29 -12.69 11.28 2.94
C HIS A 29 -14.22 11.27 3.03
N LEU A 30 -14.84 12.39 3.40
CA LEU A 30 -16.30 12.51 3.47
C LEU A 30 -16.96 12.44 2.08
N VAL A 31 -16.26 12.91 1.04
CA VAL A 31 -16.74 12.85 -0.34
C VAL A 31 -16.59 11.44 -0.90
N LEU A 32 -15.45 10.80 -0.66
CA LEU A 32 -15.13 9.46 -1.19
C LEU A 32 -15.95 8.34 -0.51
N TYR A 33 -16.30 8.53 0.77
CA TYR A 33 -17.05 7.56 1.56
C TYR A 33 -18.30 8.23 2.12
N PRO A 34 -19.33 8.47 1.27
CA PRO A 34 -20.54 9.13 1.70
C PRO A 34 -21.24 8.27 2.75
N SER A 35 -21.13 8.67 4.00
CA SER A 35 -22.00 8.16 5.05
C SER A 35 -23.28 9.00 5.13
N ILE A 36 -24.26 8.53 5.90
CA ILE A 36 -25.55 9.17 6.10
C ILE A 36 -25.37 10.65 6.51
N LYS A 37 -25.51 11.57 5.53
CA LYS A 37 -25.79 13.03 5.47
C LYS A 37 -25.36 14.00 6.60
N HIS A 38 -24.74 13.59 7.72
CA HIS A 38 -24.53 14.42 8.90
C HIS A 38 -23.15 14.31 9.58
N GLN A 39 -22.11 13.81 8.89
CA GLN A 39 -20.79 13.62 9.53
C GLN A 39 -19.83 14.83 9.51
N LEU A 40 -20.08 15.90 8.74
CA LEU A 40 -19.17 17.05 8.59
C LEU A 40 -18.74 17.71 9.93
N LEU A 41 -19.62 17.69 10.94
CA LEU A 41 -19.38 18.29 12.26
C LEU A 41 -19.36 17.27 13.41
N LYS A 42 -19.46 15.96 13.11
CA LYS A 42 -19.57 14.96 14.16
C LYS A 42 -18.21 14.79 14.84
N LYS A 43 -18.19 14.95 16.17
CA LYS A 43 -16.98 14.69 16.98
C LYS A 43 -16.53 13.24 16.76
N PHE A 44 -15.24 13.07 16.46
CA PHE A 44 -14.62 11.76 16.34
C PHE A 44 -14.44 11.16 17.75
N PHE A 45 -14.96 9.96 17.98
CA PHE A 45 -14.86 9.28 19.27
C PHE A 45 -14.09 7.96 19.08
N PRO A 46 -12.76 7.96 19.30
CA PRO A 46 -11.93 6.77 19.07
C PRO A 46 -12.41 5.53 19.82
N SER A 47 -12.91 5.72 21.05
CA SER A 47 -13.41 4.66 21.91
C SER A 47 -14.74 4.05 21.46
N LYS A 48 -15.52 4.74 20.62
CA LYS A 48 -16.84 4.24 20.15
C LYS A 48 -16.73 3.46 18.84
N ASN A 49 -15.79 3.84 17.97
CA ASN A 49 -15.52 3.17 16.71
C ASN A 49 -14.01 3.06 16.45
N SER A 50 -13.43 2.00 17.01
CA SER A 50 -12.03 1.60 16.84
C SER A 50 -11.68 1.27 15.38
N THR A 51 -12.60 0.68 14.61
CA THR A 51 -12.36 0.35 13.19
C THR A 51 -12.25 1.60 12.33
N ASP A 52 -13.09 2.61 12.58
CA ASP A 52 -12.95 3.90 11.90
C ASP A 52 -11.65 4.63 12.32
N THR A 53 -11.19 4.41 13.56
CA THR A 53 -9.89 4.92 14.05
C THR A 53 -8.72 4.31 13.31
N ILE A 54 -8.66 2.98 13.21
CA ILE A 54 -7.59 2.29 12.47
C ILE A 54 -7.58 2.78 11.01
N HIS A 55 -8.75 2.87 10.39
CA HIS A 55 -8.88 3.35 9.02
C HIS A 55 -8.38 4.79 8.83
N LEU A 56 -8.79 5.73 9.70
CA LEU A 56 -8.34 7.12 9.64
C LEU A 56 -6.83 7.27 9.84
N PHE A 57 -6.29 6.63 10.88
CA PHE A 57 -4.87 6.71 11.19
C PHE A 57 -3.99 6.01 10.15
N ALA A 58 -4.49 4.95 9.49
CA ALA A 58 -3.80 4.34 8.37
C ALA A 58 -3.42 5.36 7.29
N ARG A 59 -4.38 6.23 6.94
CA ARG A 59 -4.20 7.21 5.86
C ARG A 59 -3.30 8.36 6.29
N ILE A 60 -3.39 8.76 7.56
CA ILE A 60 -2.47 9.77 8.14
C ILE A 60 -1.03 9.23 8.13
N ILE A 61 -0.83 7.97 8.52
CA ILE A 61 0.49 7.32 8.46
C ILE A 61 0.98 7.24 7.02
N GLY A 62 0.13 6.82 6.08
CA GLY A 62 0.50 6.74 4.67
C GLY A 62 0.85 8.11 4.06
N LEU A 63 0.11 9.17 4.40
CA LEU A 63 0.50 10.54 4.04
C LEU A 63 1.86 10.91 4.64
N GLY A 64 2.10 10.56 5.90
CA GLY A 64 3.41 10.77 6.55
C GLY A 64 4.56 10.06 5.84
N LEU A 65 4.35 8.83 5.37
CA LEU A 65 5.34 8.05 4.62
C LEU A 65 5.64 8.65 3.25
N ILE A 66 4.63 9.21 2.58
CA ILE A 66 4.83 9.89 1.29
C ILE A 66 5.68 11.15 1.47
N PHE A 67 5.43 11.90 2.54
CA PHE A 67 6.14 13.15 2.81
C PHE A 67 7.51 12.96 3.47
N SER A 68 7.93 11.73 3.81
CA SER A 68 9.22 11.48 4.45
C SER A 68 10.41 11.82 3.56
N ASP A 69 10.27 11.61 2.25
CA ASP A 69 11.35 11.74 1.27
C ASP A 69 11.23 13.02 0.42
N PHE A 70 10.44 13.98 0.90
CA PHE A 70 10.21 15.23 0.18
C PHE A 70 11.44 16.14 0.23
N HIS A 71 12.01 16.46 -0.93
CA HIS A 71 13.19 17.32 -1.05
C HIS A 71 12.80 18.72 -1.51
N ILE A 72 13.30 19.75 -0.80
CA ILE A 72 13.02 21.14 -1.14
C ILE A 72 14.29 21.79 -1.72
N ASN A 73 14.21 22.14 -3.00
CA ASN A 73 15.27 22.86 -3.69
C ASN A 73 15.10 24.38 -3.50
N LEU A 74 16.02 24.99 -2.75
CA LEU A 74 16.01 26.42 -2.43
C LEU A 74 16.66 27.31 -3.53
N SER A 75 17.17 26.71 -4.61
CA SER A 75 17.99 27.41 -5.62
C SER A 75 17.24 28.51 -6.39
N SER A 76 15.92 28.42 -6.51
CA SER A 76 15.05 29.38 -7.21
C SER A 76 14.37 30.40 -6.29
N GLY A 77 14.72 30.42 -5.00
CA GLY A 77 14.13 31.29 -3.98
C GLY A 77 12.94 30.67 -3.24
N ILE A 78 12.69 31.16 -2.02
CA ILE A 78 11.74 30.55 -1.06
C ILE A 78 10.31 30.52 -1.61
N GLY A 79 9.85 31.58 -2.28
CA GLY A 79 8.49 31.65 -2.81
C GLY A 79 8.22 30.64 -3.93
N VAL A 80 9.19 30.46 -4.84
CA VAL A 80 9.09 29.48 -5.94
C VAL A 80 9.15 28.06 -5.39
N ALA A 81 10.06 27.81 -4.45
CA ALA A 81 10.16 26.51 -3.77
C ALA A 81 8.86 26.15 -3.04
N PHE A 82 8.21 27.13 -2.38
CA PHE A 82 6.93 26.93 -1.71
C PHE A 82 5.79 26.60 -2.67
N MET A 83 5.67 27.35 -3.78
CA MET A 83 4.63 27.09 -4.78
C MET A 83 4.81 25.73 -5.47
N ALA A 84 6.05 25.38 -5.84
CA ALA A 84 6.37 24.08 -6.41
C ALA A 84 6.01 22.94 -5.45
N MET A 85 6.41 23.06 -4.18
CA MET A 85 6.07 22.10 -3.12
C MET A 85 4.57 21.95 -2.94
N MET A 86 3.79 23.05 -2.94
CA MET A 86 2.33 22.98 -2.84
C MET A 86 1.69 22.20 -3.99
N ILE A 87 2.10 22.50 -5.23
CA ILE A 87 1.56 21.84 -6.43
C ILE A 87 1.89 20.36 -6.41
N GLU A 88 3.16 20.02 -6.16
CA GLU A 88 3.62 18.63 -6.10
C GLU A 88 2.91 17.85 -4.98
N SER A 89 2.79 18.44 -3.79
CA SER A 89 2.08 17.83 -2.66
C SER A 89 0.61 17.54 -2.99
N LEU A 90 -0.09 18.48 -3.64
CA LEU A 90 -1.49 18.30 -4.04
C LEU A 90 -1.64 17.16 -5.04
N ILE A 91 -0.75 17.08 -6.03
CA ILE A 91 -0.77 16.03 -7.05
C ILE A 91 -0.51 14.67 -6.39
N ILE A 92 0.52 14.56 -5.55
CA ILE A 92 0.86 13.31 -4.89
C ILE A 92 -0.30 12.83 -4.00
N ILE A 93 -0.96 13.72 -3.26
CA ILE A 93 -2.13 13.36 -2.46
C ILE A 93 -3.28 12.88 -3.33
N ALA A 94 -3.56 13.57 -4.44
CA ALA A 94 -4.60 13.15 -5.37
C ALA A 94 -4.32 11.75 -5.94
N LEU A 95 -3.07 11.48 -6.33
CA LEU A 95 -2.65 10.16 -6.81
C LEU A 95 -2.77 9.10 -5.70
N TYR A 96 -2.33 9.40 -4.49
CA TYR A 96 -2.41 8.49 -3.35
C TYR A 96 -3.86 8.11 -3.00
N LEU A 97 -4.74 9.10 -2.86
CA LEU A 97 -6.15 8.86 -2.57
C LEU A 97 -6.85 8.15 -3.73
N GLY A 98 -6.50 8.49 -4.97
CA GLY A 98 -6.95 7.77 -6.16
C GLY A 98 -6.52 6.30 -6.15
N SER A 99 -5.26 6.02 -5.78
CA SER A 99 -4.75 4.66 -5.65
C SER A 99 -5.52 3.83 -4.63
N ILE A 100 -5.75 4.40 -3.43
CA ILE A 100 -6.51 3.73 -2.38
C ILE A 100 -7.91 3.42 -2.86
N TYR A 101 -8.61 4.40 -3.42
CA TYR A 101 -9.97 4.24 -3.91
C TYR A 101 -10.07 3.13 -4.96
N ILE A 102 -9.15 3.10 -5.94
CA ILE A 102 -9.12 2.08 -6.99
C ILE A 102 -8.86 0.69 -6.38
N ILE A 103 -7.86 0.55 -5.50
CA ILE A 103 -7.49 -0.77 -4.98
C ILE A 103 -8.51 -1.32 -3.99
N GLU A 104 -9.07 -0.49 -3.12
CA GLU A 104 -10.19 -0.88 -2.28
C GLU A 104 -11.38 -1.30 -3.14
N SER A 105 -11.69 -0.57 -4.23
CA SER A 105 -12.76 -0.95 -5.16
C SER A 105 -12.50 -2.29 -5.87
N VAL A 106 -11.25 -2.62 -6.20
CA VAL A 106 -10.90 -3.91 -6.86
C VAL A 106 -10.97 -5.08 -5.87
N THR A 107 -10.50 -4.87 -4.64
CA THR A 107 -10.30 -5.93 -3.64
C THR A 107 -11.54 -6.17 -2.79
N LEU A 108 -12.20 -5.09 -2.36
CA LEU A 108 -13.34 -5.09 -1.46
C LEU A 108 -14.64 -4.80 -2.20
N TYR A 109 -14.73 -5.10 -3.50
CA TYR A 109 -15.87 -4.77 -4.36
C TYR A 109 -17.24 -5.26 -3.86
N ASN A 110 -17.28 -6.34 -3.07
CA ASN A 110 -18.50 -6.89 -2.47
C ASN A 110 -18.91 -6.20 -1.15
N PHE A 111 -18.09 -5.28 -0.64
CA PHE A 111 -18.18 -4.76 0.72
C PHE A 111 -18.27 -3.23 0.73
N GLU A 112 -19.37 -2.71 1.26
CA GLU A 112 -19.55 -1.27 1.41
C GLU A 112 -18.96 -0.78 2.73
N TYR A 113 -18.20 0.32 2.66
CA TYR A 113 -17.58 0.95 3.83
C TYR A 113 -18.59 1.29 4.94
N ALA A 114 -19.75 1.84 4.56
CA ALA A 114 -20.78 2.25 5.52
C ALA A 114 -21.32 1.06 6.33
N ASP A 115 -21.47 -0.10 5.68
CA ASP A 115 -21.94 -1.30 6.34
C ASP A 115 -20.85 -1.96 7.18
N GLU A 116 -19.64 -2.09 6.65
CA GLU A 116 -18.56 -2.81 7.34
C GLU A 116 -17.97 -2.02 8.51
N ILE A 117 -17.72 -0.71 8.37
CA ILE A 117 -17.06 0.10 9.41
C ILE A 117 -18.06 0.77 10.35
N LEU A 118 -19.15 1.36 9.85
CA LEU A 118 -20.06 2.12 10.73
C LEU A 118 -21.05 1.21 11.45
N ARG A 119 -21.61 0.21 10.76
CA ARG A 119 -22.63 -0.70 11.33
C ARG A 119 -22.00 -1.94 11.95
N ARG A 120 -21.16 -2.65 11.21
CA ARG A 120 -20.63 -3.97 11.60
C ARG A 120 -19.36 -3.89 12.46
N LYS A 121 -18.63 -2.78 12.44
CA LYS A 121 -17.33 -2.59 13.11
C LYS A 121 -16.36 -3.74 12.80
N ASN A 122 -16.20 -4.05 11.52
CA ASN A 122 -15.37 -5.16 11.06
C ASN A 122 -13.87 -4.80 11.11
N TYR A 123 -13.15 -5.37 12.07
CA TYR A 123 -11.71 -5.15 12.22
C TYR A 123 -10.90 -5.70 11.05
N SER A 124 -11.31 -6.82 10.47
CA SER A 124 -10.61 -7.43 9.33
C SER A 124 -10.62 -6.52 8.13
N TYR A 125 -11.79 -5.94 7.81
CA TYR A 125 -11.93 -4.93 6.76
C TYR A 125 -11.00 -3.74 7.03
N SER A 126 -11.02 -3.21 8.25
CA SER A 126 -10.19 -2.05 8.59
C SER A 126 -8.69 -2.30 8.53
N VAL A 127 -8.23 -3.51 8.90
CA VAL A 127 -6.81 -3.87 8.82
C VAL A 127 -6.37 -4.06 7.36
N ILE A 128 -7.25 -4.55 6.49
CA ILE A 128 -6.99 -4.61 5.05
C ILE A 128 -6.86 -3.20 4.45
N CYS A 129 -7.78 -2.28 4.75
CA CYS A 129 -7.64 -0.87 4.35
C CYS A 129 -6.37 -0.22 4.92
N PHE A 130 -5.98 -0.60 6.13
CA PHE A 130 -4.72 -0.16 6.72
C PHE A 130 -3.52 -0.64 5.91
N SER A 131 -3.52 -1.91 5.52
CA SER A 131 -2.50 -2.48 4.65
C SER A 131 -2.41 -1.76 3.31
N HIS A 132 -3.57 -1.51 2.66
CA HIS A 132 -3.62 -0.74 1.40
C HIS A 132 -3.02 0.65 1.55
N SER A 133 -3.37 1.36 2.62
CA SER A 133 -2.90 2.73 2.87
C SER A 133 -1.38 2.81 3.01
N ILE A 134 -0.75 1.85 3.69
CA ILE A 134 0.71 1.82 3.87
C ILE A 134 1.42 1.30 2.62
N GLY A 135 0.97 0.18 2.05
CA GLY A 135 1.61 -0.41 0.88
C GLY A 135 1.61 0.52 -0.33
N LEU A 136 0.50 1.21 -0.57
CA LEU A 136 0.40 2.20 -1.65
C LEU A 136 1.22 3.45 -1.36
N ALA A 137 1.34 3.89 -0.11
CA ALA A 137 2.19 5.02 0.24
C ALA A 137 3.66 4.76 -0.11
N LEU A 138 4.17 3.57 0.23
CA LEU A 138 5.53 3.15 -0.14
C LEU A 138 5.74 3.10 -1.66
N LEU A 139 4.77 2.55 -2.39
CA LEU A 139 4.84 2.47 -3.85
C LEU A 139 4.81 3.86 -4.50
N ILE A 140 3.93 4.75 -4.06
CA ILE A 140 3.85 6.13 -4.56
C ILE A 140 5.14 6.88 -4.27
N ASN A 141 5.72 6.73 -3.09
CA ASN A 141 6.99 7.37 -2.74
C ASN A 141 8.10 6.97 -3.75
N THR A 142 8.21 5.67 -4.06
CA THR A 142 9.17 5.19 -5.06
C THR A 142 8.91 5.77 -6.45
N ILE A 143 7.65 5.89 -6.87
CA ILE A 143 7.28 6.48 -8.17
C ILE A 143 7.68 7.96 -8.22
N VAL A 144 7.41 8.71 -7.17
CA VAL A 144 7.81 10.13 -7.06
C VAL A 144 9.32 10.25 -7.15
N LYS A 145 10.08 9.44 -6.40
CA LYS A 145 11.54 9.42 -6.44
C LYS A 145 12.09 9.14 -7.85
N VAL A 146 11.57 8.13 -8.53
CA VAL A 146 12.04 7.73 -9.87
C VAL A 146 11.69 8.77 -10.94
N SER A 147 10.58 9.47 -10.78
CA SER A 147 10.11 10.44 -11.77
C SER A 147 10.96 11.72 -11.89
N GLN A 148 11.84 11.98 -10.91
CA GLN A 148 12.70 13.16 -10.85
C GLN A 148 11.94 14.49 -11.02
N GLY A 149 10.70 14.56 -10.51
CA GLY A 149 9.86 15.77 -10.54
C GLY A 149 9.08 16.00 -11.84
N SER A 150 9.19 15.10 -12.84
CA SER A 150 8.40 15.20 -14.06
C SER A 150 6.98 14.68 -13.85
N LEU A 151 6.00 15.58 -13.84
CA LEU A 151 4.58 15.25 -13.62
C LEU A 151 4.03 14.23 -14.62
N ILE A 152 4.45 14.32 -15.89
CA ILE A 152 4.00 13.39 -16.95
C ILE A 152 4.51 11.97 -16.65
N ILE A 153 5.77 11.86 -16.23
CA ILE A 153 6.37 10.57 -15.88
C ILE A 153 5.72 10.01 -14.61
N ILE A 154 5.48 10.83 -13.59
CA ILE A 154 4.74 10.42 -12.38
C ILE A 154 3.40 9.80 -12.77
N PHE A 155 2.62 10.49 -13.61
CA PHE A 155 1.29 10.02 -13.99
C PHE A 155 1.33 8.70 -14.77
N PHE A 156 2.28 8.56 -15.70
CA PHE A 156 2.47 7.31 -16.44
C PHE A 156 2.88 6.15 -15.53
N LEU A 157 3.90 6.35 -14.69
CA LEU A 157 4.39 5.32 -13.76
C LEU A 157 3.32 4.97 -12.72
N TRP A 158 2.53 5.96 -12.28
CA TRP A 158 1.38 5.75 -11.42
C TRP A 158 0.36 4.81 -12.07
N LEU A 159 -0.14 5.13 -13.27
CA LEU A 159 -1.07 4.26 -13.99
C LEU A 159 -0.51 2.85 -14.18
N PHE A 160 0.75 2.76 -14.58
CA PHE A 160 1.41 1.48 -14.79
C PHE A 160 1.49 0.66 -13.49
N SER A 161 1.87 1.30 -12.38
CA SER A 161 1.89 0.66 -11.06
C SER A 161 0.50 0.21 -10.59
N MET A 162 -0.55 0.98 -10.90
CA MET A 162 -1.93 0.67 -10.53
C MET A 162 -2.44 -0.58 -11.25
N VAL A 163 -2.06 -0.78 -12.52
CA VAL A 163 -2.37 -2.00 -13.24
C VAL A 163 -1.67 -3.19 -12.59
N LEU A 164 -0.36 -3.07 -12.30
CA LEU A 164 0.43 -4.15 -11.70
C LEU A 164 -0.10 -4.56 -10.33
N ILE A 165 -0.36 -3.60 -9.43
CA ILE A 165 -0.88 -3.89 -8.09
C ILE A 165 -2.34 -4.35 -8.13
N GLY A 166 -3.14 -3.90 -9.11
CA GLY A 166 -4.50 -4.40 -9.32
C GLY A 166 -4.54 -5.89 -9.69
N PHE A 167 -3.70 -6.32 -10.63
CA PHE A 167 -3.51 -7.74 -10.96
C PHE A 167 -2.92 -8.51 -9.77
N GLY A 168 -1.89 -7.95 -9.13
CA GLY A 168 -1.29 -8.50 -7.94
C GLY A 168 -2.32 -8.76 -6.86
N ALA A 169 -3.18 -7.80 -6.52
CA ALA A 169 -4.18 -7.92 -5.46
C ALA A 169 -5.22 -9.04 -5.72
N LYS A 170 -5.58 -9.30 -6.98
CA LYS A 170 -6.47 -10.41 -7.37
C LYS A 170 -5.79 -11.78 -7.29
N SER A 171 -4.47 -11.85 -7.27
CA SER A 171 -3.72 -13.11 -7.19
C SER A 171 -3.67 -13.74 -5.79
N PHE A 172 -4.24 -13.09 -4.77
CA PHE A 172 -4.26 -13.62 -3.39
C PHE A 172 -4.70 -15.10 -3.27
N PRO A 173 -5.78 -15.56 -3.95
CA PRO A 173 -6.21 -16.96 -3.87
C PRO A 173 -5.24 -17.97 -4.48
N LEU A 174 -4.24 -17.52 -5.26
CA LEU A 174 -3.21 -18.39 -5.82
C LEU A 174 -2.12 -18.75 -4.80
N LEU A 175 -1.89 -17.86 -3.81
CA LEU A 175 -0.89 -18.06 -2.77
C LEU A 175 -1.49 -18.51 -1.45
N SER A 176 -2.66 -17.99 -1.09
CA SER A 176 -3.33 -18.32 0.18
C SER A 176 -4.41 -19.39 0.02
N LYS A 177 -4.51 -20.27 1.01
CA LYS A 177 -5.60 -21.25 1.12
C LYS A 177 -6.88 -20.65 1.71
N LEU A 178 -6.81 -19.41 2.22
CA LEU A 178 -7.90 -18.77 2.92
C LEU A 178 -8.93 -18.16 1.96
N SER A 179 -10.21 -18.47 2.20
CA SER A 179 -11.32 -17.91 1.44
C SER A 179 -11.57 -16.44 1.82
N PHE A 180 -11.04 -15.50 1.04
CA PHE A 180 -11.08 -14.05 1.35
C PHE A 180 -12.49 -13.53 1.69
N ASN A 181 -13.45 -13.65 0.76
CA ASN A 181 -14.80 -13.09 0.94
C ASN A 181 -15.54 -13.70 2.14
N ARG A 182 -15.48 -15.03 2.29
CA ARG A 182 -16.18 -15.75 3.37
C ARG A 182 -15.65 -15.33 4.74
N LEU A 183 -14.33 -15.32 4.92
CA LEU A 183 -13.70 -14.97 6.20
C LEU A 183 -13.85 -13.49 6.55
N LEU A 184 -13.93 -12.62 5.54
CA LEU A 184 -14.17 -11.20 5.76
C LEU A 184 -15.60 -10.92 6.24
N VAL A 185 -16.61 -11.60 5.68
CA VAL A 185 -18.00 -11.55 6.18
C VAL A 185 -18.08 -12.05 7.62
N GLN A 186 -17.31 -13.09 7.96
CA GLN A 186 -17.21 -13.65 9.30
C GLN A 186 -16.41 -12.77 10.28
N LYS A 187 -15.84 -11.64 9.81
CA LYS A 187 -15.00 -10.73 10.61
C LYS A 187 -13.78 -11.42 11.23
N ASN A 188 -13.28 -12.48 10.58
CA ASN A 188 -12.13 -13.21 11.09
C ASN A 188 -10.86 -12.38 10.82
N ILE A 189 -10.09 -12.06 11.86
CA ILE A 189 -8.90 -11.21 11.72
C ILE A 189 -7.71 -11.94 11.08
N ALA A 190 -7.71 -13.27 11.06
CA ALA A 190 -6.66 -14.09 10.44
C ALA A 190 -6.49 -13.78 8.95
N ILE A 191 -7.61 -13.61 8.21
CA ILE A 191 -7.56 -13.25 6.79
C ILE A 191 -6.92 -11.87 6.59
N ALA A 192 -7.15 -10.93 7.50
CA ALA A 192 -6.58 -9.60 7.39
C ALA A 192 -5.06 -9.59 7.58
N PHE A 193 -4.54 -10.38 8.54
CA PHE A 193 -3.09 -10.52 8.72
C PHE A 193 -2.42 -11.24 7.53
N SER A 194 -3.03 -12.33 7.05
CA SER A 194 -2.54 -13.04 5.87
C SER A 194 -2.50 -12.13 4.64
N TYR A 195 -3.60 -11.43 4.38
CA TYR A 195 -3.70 -10.48 3.27
C TYR A 195 -2.76 -9.29 3.44
N THR A 196 -2.49 -8.83 4.66
CA THR A 196 -1.54 -7.74 4.92
C THR A 196 -0.14 -8.11 4.46
N GLY A 197 0.36 -9.28 4.87
CA GLY A 197 1.68 -9.75 4.46
C GLY A 197 1.79 -9.96 2.94
N PHE A 198 0.72 -10.50 2.33
CA PHE A 198 0.62 -10.61 0.89
C PHE A 198 0.67 -9.26 0.17
N PHE A 199 -0.19 -8.32 0.55
CA PHE A 199 -0.31 -7.03 -0.14
C PHE A 199 0.97 -6.20 0.01
N TRP A 200 1.55 -6.16 1.22
CA TRP A 200 2.84 -5.51 1.45
C TRP A 200 3.96 -6.18 0.66
N GLY A 201 3.99 -7.51 0.58
CA GLY A 201 4.94 -8.24 -0.24
C GLY A 201 4.87 -7.87 -1.73
N GLN A 202 3.65 -7.76 -2.28
CA GLN A 202 3.44 -7.30 -3.66
C GLN A 202 3.90 -5.86 -3.87
N CYS A 203 3.54 -4.95 -2.96
CA CYS A 203 4.01 -3.56 -3.01
C CYS A 203 5.55 -3.47 -2.97
N LEU A 204 6.21 -4.28 -2.14
CA LEU A 204 7.67 -4.32 -2.05
C LEU A 204 8.31 -4.81 -3.36
N ILE A 205 7.80 -5.89 -3.95
CA ILE A 205 8.33 -6.42 -5.22
C ILE A 205 8.18 -5.38 -6.33
N ILE A 206 6.99 -4.78 -6.44
CA ILE A 206 6.74 -3.77 -7.46
C ILE A 206 7.64 -2.56 -7.21
N SER A 207 7.69 -2.04 -5.98
CA SER A 207 8.55 -0.91 -5.61
C SER A 207 10.03 -1.19 -5.92
N SER A 208 10.54 -2.37 -5.56
CA SER A 208 11.92 -2.77 -5.87
C SER A 208 12.17 -2.88 -7.38
N ALA A 209 11.17 -3.31 -8.14
CA ALA A 209 11.26 -3.32 -9.60
C ALA A 209 11.35 -1.89 -10.18
N PHE A 210 10.67 -0.91 -9.58
CA PHE A 210 10.76 0.50 -9.99
C PHE A 210 12.07 1.20 -9.54
N ASP A 211 12.75 0.76 -8.48
CA ASP A 211 13.93 1.45 -7.93
C ASP A 211 15.20 1.25 -8.78
N HIS A 212 15.21 1.85 -9.97
CA HIS A 212 16.35 1.99 -10.87
C HIS A 212 16.21 3.25 -11.72
N THR A 213 17.28 3.66 -12.40
CA THR A 213 17.32 4.91 -13.16
C THR A 213 16.42 4.85 -14.39
N LEU A 214 15.61 5.88 -14.60
CA LEU A 214 14.77 6.05 -15.78
C LEU A 214 15.55 6.79 -16.86
N THR A 215 15.93 6.07 -17.93
CA THR A 215 16.59 6.63 -19.11
C THR A 215 15.63 6.77 -20.29
N ASP A 216 14.95 5.67 -20.64
CA ASP A 216 13.89 5.60 -21.64
C ASP A 216 12.69 4.85 -21.06
N ILE A 217 11.50 5.45 -21.16
CA ILE A 217 10.26 4.93 -20.61
C ILE A 217 9.89 3.55 -21.17
N ARG A 218 10.23 3.27 -22.43
CA ARG A 218 9.93 1.97 -23.07
C ARG A 218 10.79 0.88 -22.46
N TRP A 219 12.09 1.09 -22.41
CA TRP A 219 13.05 0.14 -21.85
C TRP A 219 12.82 -0.06 -20.35
N TYR A 220 12.58 1.03 -19.64
CA TYR A 220 12.25 1.01 -18.23
C TYR A 220 11.02 0.13 -17.95
N SER A 221 9.93 0.30 -18.71
CA SER A 221 8.71 -0.50 -18.53
C SER A 221 8.96 -2.00 -18.77
N ILE A 222 9.75 -2.35 -19.79
CA ILE A 222 10.13 -3.75 -20.07
C ILE A 222 10.97 -4.32 -18.92
N GLN A 223 11.92 -3.56 -18.38
CA GLN A 223 12.74 -3.99 -17.25
C GLN A 223 11.92 -4.22 -15.99
N VAL A 224 10.97 -3.32 -15.67
CA VAL A 224 10.04 -3.50 -14.54
C VAL A 224 9.25 -4.80 -14.69
N ILE A 225 8.64 -5.05 -15.86
CA ILE A 225 7.87 -6.28 -16.11
C ILE A 225 8.77 -7.52 -15.95
N THR A 226 9.97 -7.48 -16.52
CA THR A 226 10.91 -8.61 -16.47
C THR A 226 11.35 -8.91 -15.03
N LYS A 227 11.63 -7.88 -14.21
CA LYS A 227 11.94 -8.04 -12.78
C LYS A 227 10.77 -8.65 -12.01
N ILE A 228 9.54 -8.24 -12.30
CA ILE A 228 8.34 -8.80 -11.67
C ILE A 228 8.16 -10.26 -12.07
N ILE A 229 8.30 -10.61 -13.35
CA ILE A 229 8.22 -12.01 -13.82
C ILE A 229 9.28 -12.88 -13.14
N LEU A 230 10.53 -12.39 -13.07
CA LEU A 230 11.60 -13.10 -12.36
C LEU A 230 11.24 -13.30 -10.88
N SER A 231 10.69 -12.28 -10.24
CA SER A 231 10.25 -12.35 -8.84
C SER A 231 9.14 -13.41 -8.64
N LEU A 232 8.18 -13.51 -9.56
CA LEU A 232 7.12 -14.53 -9.52
C LEU A 232 7.67 -15.96 -9.63
N ILE A 233 8.78 -16.16 -10.33
CA ILE A 233 9.45 -17.47 -10.43
C ILE A 233 10.19 -17.81 -9.13
N ILE A 234 10.79 -16.81 -8.48
CA ILE A 234 11.62 -17.00 -7.27
C ILE A 234 10.78 -17.18 -6.00
N ILE A 235 9.66 -16.46 -5.86
CA ILE A 235 8.74 -16.56 -4.71
C ILE A 235 8.45 -18.01 -4.29
N PRO A 236 7.97 -18.92 -5.16
CA PRO A 236 7.64 -20.28 -4.76
C PRO A 236 8.85 -21.10 -4.30
N ILE A 237 10.05 -20.78 -4.79
CA ILE A 237 11.30 -21.42 -4.37
C ILE A 237 11.61 -21.06 -2.92
N PHE A 238 11.59 -19.77 -2.59
CA PHE A 238 11.81 -19.30 -1.22
C PHE A 238 10.73 -19.75 -0.24
N MET A 239 9.48 -19.74 -0.67
CA MET A 239 8.38 -20.21 0.18
C MET A 239 8.57 -21.69 0.56
N LYS A 240 8.91 -22.55 -0.41
CA LYS A 240 9.23 -23.96 -0.15
C LYS A 240 10.47 -24.13 0.72
N ALA A 241 11.51 -23.34 0.47
CA ALA A 241 12.74 -23.39 1.26
C ALA A 241 12.50 -23.02 2.73
N LEU A 242 11.76 -21.95 3.02
CA LEU A 242 11.45 -21.55 4.39
C LEU A 242 10.61 -22.61 5.11
N VAL A 243 9.57 -23.13 4.46
CA VAL A 243 8.74 -24.21 5.03
C VAL A 243 9.58 -25.46 5.32
N PHE A 244 10.51 -25.81 4.42
CA PHE A 244 11.39 -26.95 4.60
C PHE A 244 12.41 -26.76 5.73
N ILE A 245 13.11 -25.60 5.76
CA ILE A 245 14.16 -25.31 6.74
C ILE A 245 13.60 -25.26 8.17
N PHE A 246 12.44 -24.63 8.35
CA PHE A 246 11.82 -24.48 9.66
C PHE A 246 10.83 -25.59 9.99
N ASN A 247 10.70 -26.60 9.11
CA ASN A 247 9.80 -27.75 9.26
C ASN A 247 8.37 -27.36 9.66
N ILE A 248 7.79 -26.40 8.91
CA ILE A 248 6.54 -25.78 9.33
C ILE A 248 5.35 -26.62 8.87
N GLN A 249 4.51 -27.02 9.82
CA GLN A 249 3.31 -27.80 9.57
C GLN A 249 2.17 -26.89 9.07
N ASN A 250 1.75 -27.13 7.84
CA ASN A 250 0.76 -26.31 7.12
C ASN A 250 -0.65 -26.93 7.19
N GLU A 251 -1.11 -27.24 8.39
CA GLU A 251 -2.48 -27.72 8.61
C GLU A 251 -3.38 -26.51 8.86
N VAL A 252 -4.31 -26.25 7.92
CA VAL A 252 -5.43 -25.35 8.23
C VAL A 252 -6.27 -26.11 9.25
N PRO A 253 -6.47 -25.59 10.47
CA PRO A 253 -7.30 -26.29 11.44
C PRO A 253 -8.72 -26.36 10.89
N THR A 254 -9.09 -27.53 10.36
CA THR A 254 -10.48 -27.84 10.07
C THR A 254 -11.07 -28.38 11.36
N THR A 255 -11.64 -27.51 12.17
CA THR A 255 -12.49 -27.94 13.28
C THR A 255 -13.75 -28.58 12.67
N THR A 256 -13.79 -29.91 12.65
CA THR A 256 -15.03 -30.64 12.39
C THR A 256 -15.90 -30.52 13.63
N ASP A 257 -16.82 -29.56 13.59
CA ASP A 257 -17.84 -29.42 14.61
C ASP A 257 -18.71 -30.69 14.65
N LYS A 258 -19.10 -31.15 15.85
CA LYS A 258 -19.85 -32.40 16.07
C LYS A 258 -21.22 -32.49 15.35
N ASN A 259 -21.64 -31.41 14.69
CA ASN A 259 -22.88 -31.28 13.93
C ASN A 259 -22.69 -31.28 12.40
N GLY A 260 -21.49 -31.57 11.88
CA GLY A 260 -21.23 -31.62 10.43
C GLY A 260 -21.24 -30.26 9.73
N VAL A 261 -21.36 -29.17 10.49
CA VAL A 261 -21.15 -27.81 9.98
C VAL A 261 -19.66 -27.51 10.08
N ILE A 262 -18.97 -27.42 8.95
CA ILE A 262 -17.56 -27.03 8.90
C ILE A 262 -17.47 -25.54 9.24
N SER A 263 -17.41 -25.20 10.53
CA SER A 263 -16.98 -23.88 10.98
C SER A 263 -15.46 -23.83 10.81
N SER A 264 -15.00 -23.28 9.67
CA SER A 264 -13.59 -22.96 9.49
C SER A 264 -13.27 -21.69 10.28
N ASP A 265 -13.30 -21.77 11.61
CA ASP A 265 -12.79 -20.71 12.45
C ASP A 265 -11.26 -20.79 12.39
N VAL A 266 -10.73 -20.15 11.34
CA VAL A 266 -9.29 -20.05 11.13
C VAL A 266 -8.71 -19.26 12.29
N GLU A 267 -7.79 -19.88 13.02
CA GLU A 267 -7.11 -19.23 14.12
C GLU A 267 -6.28 -18.03 13.64
N ILE A 268 -6.21 -17.00 14.49
CA ILE A 268 -5.41 -15.79 14.23
C ILE A 268 -3.94 -16.16 13.98
N GLY A 269 -3.42 -17.14 14.71
CA GLY A 269 -2.05 -17.63 14.57
C GLY A 269 -1.74 -18.09 13.15
N TYR A 270 -2.67 -18.80 12.51
CA TYR A 270 -2.51 -19.24 11.11
C TYR A 270 -2.42 -18.04 10.15
N GLY A 271 -3.26 -17.03 10.35
CA GLY A 271 -3.24 -15.81 9.54
C GLY A 271 -1.95 -15.01 9.68
N ILE A 272 -1.42 -14.89 10.90
CA ILE A 272 -0.12 -14.23 11.17
C ILE A 272 1.00 -15.02 10.51
N TYR A 273 0.99 -16.34 10.68
CA TYR A 273 1.97 -17.25 10.09
C TYR A 273 2.01 -17.13 8.55
N GLU A 274 0.86 -17.26 7.89
CA GLU A 274 0.77 -17.22 6.42
C GLU A 274 1.19 -15.85 5.90
N GLY A 275 0.71 -14.77 6.53
CA GLY A 275 1.10 -13.41 6.19
C GLY A 275 2.60 -13.17 6.34
N ALA A 276 3.20 -13.60 7.46
CA ALA A 276 4.62 -13.45 7.72
C ALA A 276 5.47 -14.23 6.71
N ILE A 277 5.13 -15.48 6.40
CA ILE A 277 5.85 -16.27 5.39
C ILE A 277 5.79 -15.60 4.02
N ILE A 278 4.61 -15.20 3.58
CA ILE A 278 4.46 -14.58 2.26
C ILE A 278 5.26 -13.28 2.21
N PHE A 279 5.16 -12.45 3.25
CA PHE A 279 5.89 -11.19 3.33
C PHE A 279 7.42 -11.42 3.31
N THR A 280 7.94 -12.29 4.16
CA THR A 280 9.37 -12.61 4.23
C THR A 280 9.87 -13.19 2.91
N THR A 281 9.08 -14.05 2.27
CA THR A 281 9.39 -14.61 0.94
C THR A 281 9.51 -13.51 -0.11
N CYS A 282 8.55 -12.58 -0.14
CA CYS A 282 8.57 -11.44 -1.07
C CYS A 282 9.78 -10.55 -0.78
N PHE A 283 10.05 -10.25 0.49
CA PHE A 283 11.20 -9.47 0.92
C PHE A 283 12.53 -10.11 0.46
N LEU A 284 12.74 -11.39 0.73
CA LEU A 284 13.95 -12.11 0.27
C LEU A 284 14.07 -12.12 -1.25
N THR A 285 12.93 -12.24 -1.95
CA THR A 285 12.90 -12.12 -3.42
C THR A 285 13.43 -10.76 -3.88
N THR A 286 13.01 -9.66 -3.25
CA THR A 286 13.49 -8.31 -3.60
C THR A 286 14.98 -8.11 -3.41
N VAL A 287 15.58 -8.78 -2.41
CA VAL A 287 17.04 -8.71 -2.19
C VAL A 287 17.81 -9.28 -3.39
N ILE A 288 17.28 -10.30 -4.04
CA ILE A 288 17.88 -10.89 -5.24
C ILE A 288 17.51 -10.10 -6.49
N THR A 289 16.22 -9.90 -6.74
CA THR A 289 15.74 -9.33 -8.01
C THR A 289 15.99 -7.84 -8.14
N GLY A 290 16.05 -7.12 -7.01
CA GLY A 290 16.33 -5.68 -6.98
C GLY A 290 17.73 -5.35 -7.53
N GLN A 291 18.72 -6.21 -7.27
CA GLN A 291 20.11 -6.02 -7.68
C GLN A 291 20.36 -6.36 -9.15
N ILE A 292 19.44 -7.05 -9.82
CA ILE A 292 19.62 -7.48 -11.21
C ILE A 292 19.21 -6.34 -12.15
N THR A 293 20.18 -5.71 -12.80
CA THR A 293 19.91 -4.80 -13.92
C THR A 293 19.94 -5.58 -15.23
N PHE A 294 18.79 -5.78 -15.86
CA PHE A 294 18.75 -6.30 -17.23
C PHE A 294 19.35 -5.22 -18.15
N GLY A 295 20.46 -5.54 -18.83
CA GLY A 295 21.05 -4.64 -19.83
C GLY A 295 20.12 -4.39 -21.03
N SER A 296 20.58 -3.61 -22.01
CA SER A 296 19.85 -3.48 -23.28
C SER A 296 19.87 -4.82 -24.03
N PHE A 297 18.69 -5.36 -24.36
CA PHE A 297 18.56 -6.63 -25.10
C PHE A 297 19.05 -6.53 -26.55
N TYR A 298 19.23 -5.32 -27.08
CA TYR A 298 19.90 -5.10 -28.36
C TYR A 298 21.36 -4.72 -28.13
N PRO A 299 22.31 -5.33 -28.86
CA PRO A 299 23.65 -4.81 -28.92
C PRO A 299 23.55 -3.42 -29.56
N THR A 300 23.83 -2.39 -28.76
CA THR A 300 24.14 -1.06 -29.28
C THR A 300 25.46 -1.17 -30.02
N TYR A 301 25.40 -1.18 -31.35
CA TYR A 301 26.54 -0.83 -32.20
C TYR A 301 26.70 0.69 -32.23
#